data_AF-A0A0J7KLX6-F1
#
_entry.id   AF-A0A0J7KLX6-F1
#
_cell.length_a   1.000
_cell.length_b   1.000
_cell.length_c   1.000
_cell.angle_alpha   90.00
_cell.angle_beta   90.00
_cell.angle_gamma   90.00
#
_symmetry.space_group_name_H-M   'P 1'
#
loop_
_entity.id
_entity.type
_entity.pdbx_description
1 polymer ?
#
loop_
_entity_poly.entity_id
_entity_poly.type
_entity_poly.pdbx_seq_one_letter_code
_entity_poly.pdbx_strand_id
1 'polypeptide(L)'
;MDPSKVEFLGEKQLVSIVPNFNLDMIYLISGTVGPFRAGLPVKVPIWLAVCLKQKQKCRIVSQDWMDIESLNERKEMEKMSKLFTQMPSNHYIDESQILLSVANDDIPDADNIRISVKVDKAD
;
A
#
# COMPACT_ATOMS: atom_id res chain seq x y z
N MET A 1 0.59 -16.23 -14.93
CA MET A 1 1.57 -15.13 -15.01
C MET A 1 2.66 -15.38 -14.00
N ASP A 2 3.86 -14.85 -14.24
CA ASP A 2 4.98 -14.92 -13.29
C ASP A 2 4.72 -13.99 -12.08
N PRO A 3 5.02 -14.40 -10.82
CA PRO A 3 4.74 -13.58 -9.63
C PRO A 3 5.33 -12.17 -9.70
N SER A 4 6.54 -12.01 -10.24
CA SER A 4 7.18 -10.68 -10.34
C SER A 4 6.45 -9.77 -11.33
N LYS A 5 5.75 -10.33 -12.32
CA LYS A 5 4.90 -9.51 -13.21
C LYS A 5 3.64 -9.00 -12.50
N VAL A 6 3.10 -9.77 -11.55
CA VAL A 6 1.92 -9.35 -10.78
C VAL A 6 2.32 -8.25 -9.79
N GLU A 7 3.44 -8.44 -9.10
CA GLU A 7 4.02 -7.44 -8.19
C GLU A 7 4.30 -6.11 -8.93
N PHE A 8 4.90 -6.17 -10.11
CA PHE A 8 5.12 -5.00 -10.97
C PHE A 8 3.83 -4.25 -11.35
N LEU A 9 2.70 -4.96 -11.49
CA LEU A 9 1.41 -4.31 -11.72
C LEU A 9 0.85 -3.69 -10.44
N GLY A 10 1.03 -4.34 -9.29
CA GLY A 10 0.69 -3.82 -7.98
C GLY A 10 1.43 -2.53 -7.62
N GLU A 11 2.69 -2.39 -8.04
CA GLU A 11 3.49 -1.18 -7.82
C GLU A 11 2.91 0.11 -8.43
N LYS A 12 1.95 -0.01 -9.37
CA LYS A 12 1.26 1.13 -9.98
C LYS A 12 0.17 1.71 -9.09
N GLN A 13 -0.26 0.99 -8.06
CA GLN A 13 -1.28 1.47 -7.13
C GLN A 13 -0.81 2.73 -6.42
N LEU A 14 -1.74 3.63 -6.13
CA LEU A 14 -1.44 4.92 -5.52
C LEU A 14 -1.53 4.80 -3.99
N VAL A 15 -0.47 5.21 -3.32
CA VAL A 15 -0.40 5.30 -1.85
C VAL A 15 -0.14 6.74 -1.44
N SER A 16 -0.54 7.07 -0.21
CA SER A 16 -0.31 8.39 0.37
C SER A 16 1.02 8.40 1.12
N ILE A 17 1.83 9.43 0.90
CA ILE A 17 3.08 9.66 1.62
C ILE A 17 3.09 11.06 2.23
N VAL A 18 3.86 11.25 3.30
CA VAL A 18 4.22 12.57 3.83
C VAL A 18 5.71 12.80 3.56
N PRO A 19 6.08 13.66 2.59
CA PRO A 19 7.46 13.93 2.27
C PRO A 19 8.10 14.86 3.31
N ASN A 20 9.43 14.83 3.40
CA ASN A 20 10.23 15.76 4.22
C ASN A 20 11.02 16.77 3.38
N PHE A 21 10.64 16.94 2.11
CA PHE A 21 11.25 17.84 1.15
C PHE A 21 10.18 18.60 0.36
N ASN A 22 10.61 19.70 -0.27
CA ASN A 22 9.79 20.45 -1.22
C ASN A 22 10.29 20.18 -2.63
N LEU A 23 9.36 19.97 -3.56
CA LEU A 23 9.64 19.83 -4.99
C LEU A 23 8.37 20.18 -5.77
N ASP A 24 8.52 20.90 -6.86
CA ASP A 24 7.41 21.20 -7.76
C ASP A 24 6.90 19.93 -8.48
N MET A 25 5.87 20.10 -9.31
CA MET A 25 5.31 19.03 -10.12
C MET A 25 6.38 18.32 -10.96
N ILE A 26 6.38 16.99 -10.93
CA ILE A 26 7.19 16.16 -11.82
C ILE A 26 6.27 15.63 -12.93
N TYR A 27 6.59 15.94 -14.18
CA TYR A 27 5.88 15.44 -15.35
C TYR A 27 6.54 14.16 -15.86
N LEU A 28 5.87 13.03 -15.69
CA LEU A 28 6.29 11.71 -16.17
C LEU A 28 5.57 11.38 -17.49
N ILE A 29 6.06 10.37 -18.20
CA ILE A 29 5.45 9.91 -19.47
C ILE A 29 3.98 9.51 -19.26
N SER A 30 3.64 8.90 -18.13
CA SER A 30 2.31 8.35 -17.83
C SER A 30 1.50 9.19 -16.84
N GLY A 31 1.89 10.44 -16.58
CA GLY A 31 1.14 11.34 -15.70
C GLY A 31 2.03 12.28 -14.90
N THR A 32 1.44 13.00 -13.95
CA THR A 32 2.14 13.99 -13.13
C THR A 32 2.06 13.60 -11.66
N VAL A 33 3.14 13.80 -10.91
CA VAL A 33 3.19 13.57 -9.45
C VAL A 33 3.65 14.83 -8.72
N GLY A 34 3.14 15.03 -7.50
CA GLY A 34 3.39 16.23 -6.71
C GLY A 34 2.23 17.24 -6.77
N PRO A 35 2.48 18.52 -6.42
CA PRO A 35 3.74 19.02 -5.87
C PRO A 35 4.03 18.38 -4.51
N PHE A 36 5.31 18.20 -4.20
CA PHE A 36 5.74 17.71 -2.89
C PHE A 36 5.95 18.90 -1.97
N ARG A 37 5.20 18.92 -0.86
CA ARG A 37 5.37 19.91 0.20
C ARG A 37 5.65 19.19 1.50
N ALA A 38 6.75 19.56 2.15
CA ALA A 38 7.19 18.92 3.38
C ALA A 38 6.07 18.95 4.43
N GLY A 39 5.81 17.80 5.04
CA GLY A 39 4.76 17.65 6.07
C GLY A 39 3.32 17.56 5.54
N LEU A 40 3.09 17.71 4.22
CA LEU A 40 1.75 17.59 3.63
C LEU A 40 1.59 16.28 2.86
N PRO A 41 0.49 15.52 3.07
CA PRO A 41 0.23 14.29 2.34
C PRO A 41 0.12 14.51 0.82
N VAL A 42 0.66 13.57 0.04
CA VAL A 42 0.53 13.51 -1.41
C VAL A 42 0.42 12.06 -1.89
N LYS A 43 -0.41 11.81 -2.90
CA LYS A 43 -0.55 10.49 -3.51
C LYS A 43 0.52 10.27 -4.58
N VAL A 44 1.20 9.14 -4.51
CA VAL A 44 2.20 8.70 -5.49
C VAL A 44 2.07 7.19 -5.76
N PRO A 45 2.54 6.70 -6.92
CA PRO A 45 2.64 5.26 -7.14
C PRO A 45 3.55 4.58 -6.10
N ILE A 46 3.27 3.31 -5.76
CA ILE A 46 4.04 2.53 -4.79
C ILE A 46 5.53 2.48 -5.15
N TRP A 47 5.89 2.26 -6.42
CA TRP A 47 7.30 2.24 -6.82
C TRP A 47 8.03 3.53 -6.43
N LEU A 48 7.36 4.69 -6.54
CA LEU A 48 7.93 5.98 -6.16
C LEU A 48 7.96 6.16 -4.64
N ALA A 49 6.90 5.74 -3.94
CA ALA A 49 6.85 5.76 -2.47
C ALA A 49 7.99 4.94 -1.86
N VAL A 50 8.23 3.72 -2.38
CA VAL A 50 9.31 2.83 -1.94
C VAL A 50 10.67 3.47 -2.18
N CYS A 51 10.93 4.01 -3.38
CA CYS A 51 12.17 4.71 -3.67
C CYS A 51 12.42 5.91 -2.74
N LEU A 52 11.38 6.67 -2.40
CA LEU A 52 11.49 7.81 -1.49
C LEU A 52 11.72 7.38 -0.04
N LYS A 53 11.02 6.33 0.44
CA LYS A 53 11.18 5.78 1.80
C LYS A 53 12.58 5.20 2.01
N GLN A 54 13.10 4.44 1.05
CA GLN A 54 14.48 3.91 1.09
C GLN A 54 15.54 5.01 1.16
N LYS A 55 15.26 6.19 0.59
CA LYS A 55 16.11 7.39 0.68
C LYS A 55 15.82 8.26 1.91
N GLN A 56 14.95 7.81 2.82
CA GLN A 56 14.51 8.56 3.99
C GLN A 56 13.92 9.94 3.64
N LYS A 57 13.19 10.03 2.53
CA LYS A 57 12.57 11.28 2.02
C LYS A 57 11.08 11.40 2.29
N CYS A 58 10.45 10.36 2.82
CA CYS A 58 9.07 10.40 3.23
C CYS A 58 8.78 9.39 4.36
N ARG A 59 7.64 9.58 5.01
CA ARG A 59 6.91 8.53 5.71
C ARG A 59 5.78 8.05 4.81
N ILE A 60 5.52 6.75 4.76
CA ILE A 60 4.36 6.19 4.08
C ILE A 60 3.16 6.25 5.05
N VAL A 61 1.97 6.57 4.53
CA VAL A 61 0.74 6.55 5.34
C VAL A 61 0.06 5.20 5.13
N SER A 62 -0.37 4.57 6.22
CA SER A 62 -1.14 3.33 6.18
C SER A 62 -2.38 3.51 5.30
N GLN A 63 -2.70 2.51 4.49
CA GLN A 63 -3.92 2.53 3.69
C GLN A 63 -5.14 2.35 4.60
N ASP A 64 -6.29 2.89 4.19
CA ASP A 64 -7.52 2.85 4.99
C ASP A 64 -8.00 1.43 5.32
N TRP A 65 -7.61 0.43 4.50
CA TRP A 65 -7.93 -0.98 4.72
C TRP A 65 -6.84 -1.75 5.48
N MET A 66 -5.65 -1.16 5.64
CA MET A 66 -4.52 -1.76 6.35
C MET A 66 -4.64 -1.45 7.85
N ASP A 67 -5.76 -1.85 8.44
CA ASP A 67 -6.00 -1.84 9.86
C ASP A 67 -6.62 -3.18 10.29
N ILE A 68 -6.38 -3.60 11.53
CA ILE A 68 -6.81 -4.91 12.01
C ILE A 68 -8.34 -5.02 12.06
N GLU A 69 -9.04 -3.94 12.39
CA GLU A 69 -10.49 -3.94 12.56
C GLU A 69 -11.19 -4.16 11.21
N SER A 70 -10.83 -3.39 10.18
CA SER A 70 -11.33 -3.55 8.81
C SER A 70 -10.99 -4.91 8.23
N LEU A 71 -9.78 -5.43 8.48
CA LEU A 71 -9.39 -6.76 8.01
C LEU A 71 -10.21 -7.87 8.69
N ASN A 72 -10.46 -7.76 9.99
CA ASN A 72 -11.30 -8.72 10.71
C ASN A 72 -12.75 -8.66 10.25
N GLU A 73 -13.30 -7.47 10.03
CA GLU A 73 -14.65 -7.31 9.48
C GLU A 73 -14.75 -7.96 8.09
N ARG A 74 -13.74 -7.77 7.23
CA ARG A 74 -13.68 -8.41 5.91
C ARG A 74 -13.69 -9.93 6.00
N LYS A 75 -12.91 -10.50 6.91
CA LYS A 75 -12.85 -11.95 7.15
C LYS A 75 -14.17 -12.53 7.60
N GLU A 76 -14.88 -11.85 8.50
CA GLU A 76 -16.19 -12.31 8.94
C GLU A 76 -17.21 -12.25 7.79
N MET A 77 -17.18 -11.19 6.96
CA MET A 77 -18.00 -11.12 5.75
C MET A 77 -17.69 -12.26 4.76
N GLU A 78 -16.42 -12.60 4.60
CA GLU A 78 -15.98 -13.70 3.74
C GLU A 78 -16.48 -15.05 4.25
N LYS A 79 -16.34 -15.35 5.54
CA LYS A 79 -16.87 -16.58 6.17
C LYS A 79 -18.38 -16.73 6.02
N MET A 80 -19.12 -15.61 6.06
CA MET A 80 -20.58 -15.62 5.92
C MET A 80 -21.04 -15.79 4.47
N SER A 81 -20.18 -15.47 3.50
CA SER A 81 -20.49 -15.54 2.08
C SER A 81 -20.16 -16.91 1.49
N LYS A 82 -21.02 -17.41 0.61
CA LYS A 82 -20.72 -18.61 -0.20
C LYS A 82 -20.01 -18.27 -1.52
N LEU A 83 -19.84 -16.98 -1.80
CA LEU A 83 -19.22 -16.43 -3.00
C LEU A 83 -18.02 -15.57 -2.61
N PHE A 84 -17.12 -15.34 -3.56
CA PHE A 84 -16.02 -14.41 -3.37
C PHE A 84 -16.53 -13.04 -2.96
N THR A 85 -15.98 -12.52 -1.87
CA THR A 85 -16.26 -11.16 -1.42
C THR A 85 -15.34 -10.17 -2.13
N GLN A 86 -15.76 -8.92 -2.18
CA GLN A 86 -14.92 -7.88 -2.74
C GLN A 86 -13.71 -7.65 -1.84
N MET A 87 -12.50 -7.56 -2.40
CA MET A 87 -11.30 -7.20 -1.64
C MET A 87 -11.09 -5.69 -1.62
N PRO A 88 -10.36 -5.14 -0.62
CA PRO A 88 -10.18 -3.69 -0.49
C PRO A 88 -9.39 -3.07 -1.65
N SER A 89 -8.51 -3.84 -2.28
CA SER A 89 -7.85 -3.48 -3.54
C SER A 89 -7.67 -4.72 -4.42
N ASN A 90 -7.59 -4.50 -5.74
CA ASN A 90 -7.30 -5.55 -6.71
C ASN A 90 -5.91 -6.18 -6.51
N HIS A 91 -4.98 -5.45 -5.89
CA HIS A 91 -3.60 -5.87 -5.66
C HIS A 91 -3.24 -5.88 -4.16
N TYR A 92 -4.21 -6.09 -3.28
CA TYR A 92 -4.01 -5.98 -1.82
C TYR A 92 -2.86 -6.86 -1.28
N ILE A 93 -2.62 -8.04 -1.87
CA ILE A 93 -1.50 -8.92 -1.51
C ILE A 93 -0.16 -8.26 -1.85
N ASP A 94 -0.02 -7.74 -3.07
CA ASP A 94 1.23 -7.10 -3.52
C ASP A 94 1.46 -5.81 -2.73
N GLU A 95 0.42 -4.99 -2.54
CA GLU A 95 0.46 -3.76 -1.76
C GLU A 95 0.91 -4.01 -0.32
N SER A 96 0.27 -4.96 0.37
CA SER A 96 0.65 -5.30 1.75
C SER A 96 2.07 -5.86 1.83
N GLN A 97 2.47 -6.74 0.91
CA GLN A 97 3.81 -7.31 0.90
C GLN A 97 4.87 -6.21 0.75
N ILE A 98 4.72 -5.34 -0.27
CA ILE A 98 5.69 -4.27 -0.57
C ILE A 98 5.71 -3.26 0.57
N LEU A 99 4.55 -2.73 0.99
CA LEU A 99 4.49 -1.67 2.00
C LEU A 99 4.98 -2.16 3.36
N LEU A 100 4.56 -3.34 3.82
CA LEU A 100 5.00 -3.88 5.12
C LEU A 100 6.48 -4.31 5.10
N SER A 101 7.11 -4.44 3.92
CA SER A 101 8.55 -4.74 3.81
C SER A 101 9.43 -3.49 3.96
N VAL A 102 8.96 -2.32 3.52
CA VAL A 102 9.74 -1.07 3.48
C VAL A 102 9.30 -0.04 4.52
N ALA A 103 8.05 -0.10 4.97
CA ALA A 103 7.42 0.89 5.84
C ALA A 103 6.79 0.27 7.10
N ASN A 104 7.39 -0.83 7.61
CA ASN A 104 6.95 -1.49 8.83
C ASN A 104 6.93 -0.51 10.04
N ASP A 105 7.84 0.46 10.06
CA ASP A 105 7.94 1.50 11.08
C ASP A 105 6.87 2.60 10.96
N ASP A 106 6.27 2.77 9.78
CA ASP A 106 5.22 3.78 9.56
C ASP A 106 3.80 3.24 9.77
N ILE A 107 3.62 1.91 9.67
CA ILE A 107 2.31 1.25 9.69
C ILE A 107 2.08 0.63 11.07
N PRO A 108 1.06 1.08 11.83
CA PRO A 108 0.71 0.48 13.11
C PRO A 108 0.35 -1.00 12.96
N ASP A 109 0.76 -1.82 13.93
CA ASP A 109 0.47 -3.27 13.99
C ASP A 109 0.82 -4.06 12.70
N ALA A 110 1.87 -3.64 11.98
CA ALA A 110 2.30 -4.22 10.72
C ALA A 110 2.43 -5.76 10.72
N ASP A 111 2.91 -6.36 11.82
CA ASP A 111 3.05 -7.81 11.94
C ASP A 111 1.70 -8.54 12.00
N ASN A 112 0.74 -8.00 12.74
CA ASN A 112 -0.61 -8.55 12.83
C ASN A 112 -1.35 -8.40 11.50
N ILE A 113 -1.19 -7.26 10.83
CA ILE A 113 -1.72 -7.03 9.48
C ILE A 113 -1.14 -8.07 8.51
N ARG A 114 0.18 -8.31 8.55
CA ARG A 114 0.85 -9.31 7.71
C ARG A 114 0.29 -10.71 7.93
N ILE A 115 0.07 -11.10 9.19
CA ILE A 115 -0.54 -12.40 9.51
C ILE A 115 -1.98 -12.44 8.99
N SER A 116 -2.76 -11.38 9.22
CA SER A 116 -4.15 -11.32 8.81
C SER A 116 -4.31 -11.50 7.30
N VAL A 117 -3.54 -10.77 6.48
CA VAL A 117 -3.58 -10.89 5.02
C VAL A 117 -3.09 -12.26 4.52
N LYS A 118 -2.17 -12.91 5.24
CA LYS A 118 -1.61 -14.22 4.85
C LYS A 118 -2.63 -15.35 5.00
N VAL A 119 -3.47 -15.31 6.04
CA VAL A 119 -4.47 -16.34 6.31
C VAL A 119 -5.46 -16.45 5.14
N ASP A 120 -5.84 -15.32 4.54
CA ASP A 120 -6.76 -15.30 3.39
C ASP A 120 -6.15 -15.87 2.10
N LYS A 121 -4.83 -16.11 2.05
CA LYS A 121 -4.15 -16.73 0.90
C LYS A 121 -4.19 -18.27 0.96
N ALA A 122 -4.51 -18.86 2.10
CA ALA A 122 -4.40 -20.30 2.34
C ALA A 122 -5.71 -21.08 2.15
N ASP A 123 -6.84 -20.38 2.06
CA ASP A 123 -8.17 -20.93 1.74
C ASP A 123 -8.49 -20.78 0.24
#